data_AF-A0A379SWL9-F1
#
_entry.id   AF-A0A379SWL9-F1
#
_cell.length_a   1.000
_cell.length_b   1.000
_cell.length_c   1.000
_cell.angle_alpha   90.00
_cell.angle_beta   90.00
_cell.angle_gamma   90.00
#
_symmetry.space_group_name_H-M   'P 1'
#
loop_
_entity.id
_entity.type
_entity.pdbx_description
1 polymer ?
#
loop_
_entity_poly.entity_id
_entity_poly.type
_entity_poly.pdbx_seq_one_letter_code
_entity_poly.pdbx_strand_id
1 'polypeptide(L)'
;MIKEPIGASSDSTYWTFRTLQTLVMQDYNAFAPDVQHAWKTFEQQTAKQQHTMEQTYLRLYASHPKEAQHLLQNFEDKTMQNAQTLAHRLTNNIITKMTYNTDMKYHFSGTQP
;
A
#
# COMPACT_ATOMS: atom_id res chain seq x y z
N MET A 1 -9.04 15.38 -28.03
CA MET A 1 -9.89 15.36 -26.82
C MET A 1 -9.05 14.76 -25.71
N ILE A 2 -8.46 15.59 -24.86
CA ILE A 2 -7.69 15.12 -23.69
C ILE A 2 -8.74 14.75 -22.65
N LYS A 3 -8.86 13.46 -22.31
CA LYS A 3 -9.73 13.03 -21.20
C LYS A 3 -9.14 13.64 -19.93
N GLU A 4 -9.92 14.51 -19.28
CA GLU A 4 -9.70 14.92 -17.89
C GLU A 4 -9.34 13.67 -17.07
N PRO A 5 -8.24 13.68 -16.29
CA PRO A 5 -7.90 12.56 -15.45
C PRO A 5 -9.03 12.34 -14.44
N ILE A 6 -9.56 11.12 -14.41
CA ILE A 6 -10.46 10.65 -13.33
C ILE A 6 -9.85 11.09 -12.00
N GLY A 7 -10.56 11.95 -11.25
CA GLY A 7 -10.05 12.54 -10.02
C GLY A 7 -9.51 11.48 -9.06
N ALA A 8 -8.47 11.83 -8.30
CA ALA A 8 -7.92 10.93 -7.30
C ALA A 8 -9.02 10.53 -6.30
N SER A 9 -9.24 9.21 -6.14
CA SER A 9 -10.15 8.64 -5.16
C SER A 9 -9.40 7.64 -4.31
N SER A 10 -9.54 7.74 -2.99
CA SER A 10 -8.98 6.77 -2.02
C SER A 10 -9.52 5.36 -2.20
N ASP A 11 -10.70 5.21 -2.81
CA ASP A 11 -11.39 3.93 -2.97
C ASP A 11 -10.89 3.16 -4.20
N SER A 12 -10.07 3.80 -5.03
CA SER A 12 -9.42 3.17 -6.16
C SER A 12 -8.05 2.61 -5.78
N THR A 13 -7.87 1.31 -5.98
CA THR A 13 -6.57 0.63 -5.84
C THR A 13 -5.49 1.31 -6.68
N TYR A 14 -5.83 1.69 -7.91
CA TYR A 14 -4.92 2.37 -8.82
C TYR A 14 -4.45 3.71 -8.21
N TRP A 15 -5.38 4.55 -7.77
CA TRP A 15 -5.03 5.85 -7.18
C TRP A 15 -4.31 5.73 -5.84
N THR A 16 -4.61 4.71 -5.05
CA THR A 16 -3.88 4.42 -3.81
C THR A 16 -2.37 4.26 -4.07
N PHE A 17 -1.99 3.42 -5.02
CA PHE A 17 -0.57 3.21 -5.32
C PHE A 17 0.07 4.36 -6.10
N ARG A 18 -0.66 4.97 -7.04
CA ARG A 18 -0.15 6.12 -7.82
C ARG A 18 0.08 7.35 -6.97
N THR A 19 -0.75 7.57 -5.94
CA THR A 19 -0.58 8.68 -5.00
C THR A 19 0.70 8.49 -4.19
N LEU A 20 0.89 7.31 -3.59
CA LEU A 20 2.13 6.97 -2.88
C LEU A 20 3.35 7.19 -3.77
N GLN A 21 3.34 6.61 -4.98
CA GLN A 21 4.45 6.77 -5.93
C GLN A 21 4.73 8.25 -6.23
N THR A 22 3.70 9.04 -6.50
CA THR A 22 3.86 10.47 -6.84
C THR A 22 4.46 11.26 -5.69
N LEU A 23 4.07 10.98 -4.45
CA LEU A 23 4.60 11.65 -3.26
C LEU A 23 6.05 11.24 -2.96
N VAL A 24 6.39 9.96 -3.09
CA VAL A 24 7.78 9.49 -2.95
C VAL A 24 8.70 10.23 -3.92
N MET A 25 8.25 10.46 -5.16
CA MET A 25 9.05 11.13 -6.19
C MET A 25 9.28 12.63 -5.94
N GLN A 26 8.57 13.26 -4.99
CA GLN A 26 8.80 14.68 -4.65
C GLN A 26 10.16 14.88 -3.97
N ASP A 27 10.59 13.93 -3.15
CA ASP A 27 11.93 13.86 -2.57
C ASP A 27 12.32 12.39 -2.42
N TYR A 28 12.78 11.82 -3.53
CA TYR A 28 13.08 10.39 -3.62
C TYR A 28 14.10 9.96 -2.57
N ASN A 29 15.16 10.72 -2.38
CA ASN A 29 16.24 10.37 -1.46
C ASN A 29 15.75 10.37 -0.01
N ALA A 30 14.84 11.27 0.36
CA ALA A 30 14.27 11.32 1.70
C ALA A 30 13.22 10.23 1.96
N PHE A 31 12.42 9.86 0.96
CA PHE A 31 11.24 9.01 1.18
C PHE A 31 11.38 7.56 0.70
N ALA A 32 12.17 7.30 -0.35
CA ALA A 32 12.29 5.97 -0.93
C ALA A 32 12.83 4.90 0.04
N PRO A 33 13.83 5.17 0.92
CA PRO A 33 14.36 4.15 1.81
C PRO A 33 13.31 3.51 2.73
N ASP A 34 12.46 4.33 3.38
CA ASP A 34 11.41 3.84 4.27
C ASP A 34 10.34 3.04 3.52
N VAL A 35 9.96 3.52 2.33
CA VAL A 35 8.95 2.87 1.48
C VAL A 35 9.46 1.53 0.97
N GLN A 36 10.68 1.47 0.46
CA GLN A 36 11.30 0.23 -0.01
C GLN A 36 11.47 -0.79 1.11
N HIS A 37 11.89 -0.34 2.31
CA HIS A 37 12.01 -1.21 3.47
C HIS A 37 10.66 -1.81 3.88
N ALA A 38 9.60 -1.00 3.90
CA ALA A 38 8.27 -1.45 4.25
C ALA A 38 7.71 -2.45 3.23
N TRP A 39 7.90 -2.19 1.92
CA TRP A 39 7.49 -3.13 0.87
C TRP A 39 8.27 -4.44 0.92
N LYS A 40 9.59 -4.39 1.11
CA LYS A 40 10.42 -5.60 1.28
C LYS A 40 9.94 -6.45 2.45
N THR A 41 9.59 -5.82 3.56
CA THR A 41 9.05 -6.53 4.74
C THR A 41 7.71 -7.19 4.42
N PHE A 42 6.82 -6.46 3.73
CA PHE A 42 5.53 -6.98 3.28
C PHE A 42 5.70 -8.19 2.35
N GLU A 43 6.54 -8.08 1.32
CA GLU A 43 6.82 -9.17 0.37
C GLU A 43 7.34 -10.43 1.06
N GLN A 44 8.27 -10.28 2.01
CA GLN A 44 8.80 -11.41 2.78
C GLN A 44 7.74 -12.10 3.64
N GLN A 45 6.82 -11.34 4.22
CA GLN A 45 5.73 -11.88 5.03
C GLN A 45 4.69 -12.57 4.14
N THR A 46 4.29 -11.93 3.04
CA THR A 46 3.34 -12.48 2.08
C THR A 46 3.87 -13.77 1.44
N ALA A 47 5.16 -13.85 1.10
CA ALA A 47 5.75 -15.08 0.55
C ALA A 47 5.65 -16.28 1.51
N LYS A 48 5.87 -16.06 2.81
CA LYS A 48 5.71 -17.12 3.83
C LYS A 48 4.25 -17.58 3.95
N GLN A 49 3.33 -16.62 3.93
CA GLN A 49 1.88 -16.90 4.00
C GLN A 49 1.40 -17.62 2.74
N GLN A 50 1.87 -17.21 1.57
CA GLN A 50 1.60 -17.85 0.29
C GLN A 50 2.03 -19.32 0.31
N HIS A 51 3.26 -19.60 0.75
CA HIS A 51 3.74 -20.98 0.83
C HIS A 51 2.87 -21.86 1.73
N THR A 52 2.42 -21.32 2.87
CA THR A 52 1.52 -22.03 3.80
C THR A 52 0.14 -22.27 3.18
N MET A 53 -0.38 -21.26 2.48
CA MET A 53 -1.65 -21.33 1.77
C MET A 53 -1.60 -22.38 0.66
N GLU A 54 -0.56 -22.37 -0.19
CA GLU A 54 -0.38 -23.32 -1.30
C GLU A 54 -0.33 -24.77 -0.82
N GLN A 55 0.41 -25.06 0.25
CA GLN A 55 0.42 -26.41 0.85
C GLN A 55 -0.97 -26.86 1.30
N THR A 56 -1.75 -25.94 1.86
CA THR A 56 -3.11 -26.23 2.32
C THR A 56 -4.06 -26.40 1.14
N TYR A 57 -3.93 -25.56 0.12
CA TYR A 57 -4.67 -25.65 -1.14
C TYR A 57 -4.49 -27.01 -1.80
N LEU A 58 -3.25 -27.47 -1.96
CA LEU A 58 -2.95 -28.75 -2.64
C LEU A 58 -3.55 -29.95 -1.89
N ARG A 59 -3.57 -29.94 -0.56
CA ARG A 59 -4.22 -31.00 0.24
C ARG A 59 -5.74 -31.02 0.08
N LEU A 60 -6.36 -29.83 0.00
CA LEU A 60 -7.81 -29.70 -0.09
C LEU A 60 -8.32 -29.95 -1.51
N TYR A 61 -7.60 -29.54 -2.55
CA TYR A 61 -8.13 -29.47 -3.91
C TYR A 61 -8.67 -30.80 -4.44
N ALA A 62 -8.01 -31.92 -4.11
CA ALA A 62 -8.42 -33.25 -4.57
C ALA A 62 -9.78 -33.72 -4.01
N SER A 63 -10.15 -33.26 -2.81
CA SER A 63 -11.35 -33.72 -2.09
C SER A 63 -12.42 -32.63 -1.95
N HIS A 64 -12.01 -31.37 -1.84
CA HIS A 64 -12.85 -30.21 -1.57
C HIS A 64 -12.45 -29.01 -2.46
N PRO A 65 -12.63 -29.09 -3.79
CA PRO A 65 -12.14 -28.07 -4.72
C PRO A 65 -12.78 -26.69 -4.51
N LYS A 66 -14.04 -26.62 -4.06
CA LYS A 66 -14.69 -25.34 -3.73
C LYS A 66 -14.04 -24.67 -2.52
N GLU A 67 -13.73 -25.44 -1.48
CA GLU A 67 -13.05 -24.92 -0.29
C GLU A 67 -11.63 -24.48 -0.61
N ALA A 68 -10.92 -25.23 -1.45
CA ALA A 68 -9.60 -24.83 -1.96
C ALA A 68 -9.68 -23.50 -2.73
N GLN A 69 -10.69 -23.31 -3.58
CA GLN A 69 -10.89 -22.03 -4.27
C GLN A 69 -11.18 -20.88 -3.30
N HIS A 70 -12.01 -21.10 -2.27
CA HIS A 70 -12.27 -20.09 -1.25
C HIS A 70 -11.01 -19.74 -0.44
N LEU A 71 -10.16 -20.72 -0.14
CA LEU A 71 -8.88 -20.48 0.52
C LEU A 71 -7.98 -19.55 -0.32
N LEU A 72 -7.87 -19.81 -1.62
CA LEU A 72 -7.08 -18.99 -2.55
C LEU A 72 -7.65 -17.57 -2.64
N GLN A 73 -8.96 -17.43 -2.87
CA GLN A 73 -9.62 -16.12 -2.96
C GLN A 73 -9.41 -15.29 -1.68
N ASN A 74 -9.61 -15.90 -0.51
CA ASN A 74 -9.41 -15.23 0.77
C ASN A 74 -7.97 -14.76 0.97
N PHE A 75 -6.98 -15.51 0.47
CA PHE A 75 -5.59 -15.11 0.53
C PHE A 75 -5.30 -13.91 -0.39
N GLU A 76 -5.80 -13.94 -1.63
CA GLU A 76 -5.66 -12.83 -2.58
C GLU A 76 -6.31 -11.54 -2.07
N ASP A 77 -7.56 -11.63 -1.59
CA ASP A 77 -8.31 -10.49 -1.06
C ASP A 77 -7.59 -9.84 0.13
N LYS A 78 -7.14 -10.66 1.09
CA LYS A 78 -6.39 -10.17 2.25
C LYS A 78 -5.05 -9.56 1.85
N THR A 79 -4.34 -10.17 0.90
CA THR A 79 -3.06 -9.65 0.43
C THR A 79 -3.25 -8.28 -0.23
N MET A 80 -4.26 -8.12 -1.07
CA MET A 80 -4.59 -6.84 -1.70
C MET A 80 -5.00 -5.77 -0.67
N GLN A 81 -5.88 -6.12 0.27
CA GLN A 81 -6.31 -5.20 1.33
C GLN A 81 -5.14 -4.74 2.21
N ASN A 82 -4.23 -5.66 2.55
CA ASN A 82 -3.04 -5.33 3.33
C ASN A 82 -2.08 -4.44 2.53
N ALA A 83 -1.92 -4.66 1.23
CA ALA A 83 -1.11 -3.82 0.35
C ALA A 83 -1.68 -2.39 0.24
N GLN A 84 -2.99 -2.24 0.08
CA GLN A 84 -3.66 -0.93 0.08
C GLN A 84 -3.48 -0.22 1.43
N THR A 85 -3.70 -0.92 2.53
CA THR A 85 -3.52 -0.38 3.89
C THR A 85 -2.08 0.09 4.13
N LEU A 86 -1.10 -0.70 3.67
CA LEU A 86 0.31 -0.32 3.73
C LEU A 86 0.58 0.93 2.91
N ALA A 87 0.03 1.03 1.70
CA ALA A 87 0.21 2.19 0.83
C ALA A 87 -0.40 3.47 1.43
N HIS A 88 -1.60 3.38 2.04
CA HIS A 88 -2.22 4.51 2.75
C HIS A 88 -1.38 4.94 3.95
N ARG A 89 -0.88 4.00 4.75
CA ARG A 89 0.00 4.32 5.89
C ARG A 89 1.27 5.03 5.45
N LEU A 90 1.93 4.52 4.40
CA LEU A 90 3.16 5.13 3.86
C LEU A 90 2.88 6.52 3.29
N THR A 91 1.75 6.69 2.60
CA THR A 91 1.28 7.99 2.09
C THR A 91 1.12 8.99 3.23
N ASN A 92 0.42 8.61 4.29
CA ASN A 92 0.22 9.47 5.47
C ASN A 92 1.55 9.85 6.13
N ASN A 93 2.47 8.90 6.29
CA ASN A 93 3.79 9.17 6.85
C ASN A 93 4.58 10.19 6.01
N ILE A 94 4.53 10.10 4.68
CA ILE A 94 5.19 11.06 3.78
C ILE A 94 4.53 12.43 3.92
N ILE A 95 3.20 12.51 3.89
CA ILE A 95 2.46 13.76 4.06
C ILE A 95 2.82 14.41 5.40
N THR A 96 2.87 13.66 6.50
CA THR A 96 3.29 14.18 7.82
C THR A 96 4.69 14.80 7.77
N LYS A 97 5.66 14.12 7.15
CA LYS A 97 7.02 14.66 6.97
C LYS A 97 7.03 15.91 6.10
N MET A 98 6.27 15.91 5.01
CA MET A 98 6.16 17.06 4.10
C MET A 98 5.52 18.27 4.79
N THR A 99 4.47 18.06 5.59
CA THR A 99 3.83 19.12 6.40
C THR A 99 4.84 19.73 7.36
N TYR A 100 5.51 18.90 8.17
CA TYR A 100 6.52 19.37 9.10
C TYR A 100 7.64 20.18 8.40
N ASN A 101 8.17 19.66 7.30
CA ASN A 101 9.22 20.35 6.53
C ASN A 101 8.72 21.68 5.94
N THR A 102 7.46 21.74 5.52
CA THR A 102 6.84 22.95 4.97
C THR A 102 6.66 24.00 6.07
N ASP A 103 6.17 23.60 7.24
CA ASP A 103 5.98 24.49 8.40
C ASP A 103 7.32 25.08 8.86
N MET A 104 8.35 24.23 8.96
CA MET A 104 9.70 24.66 9.31
C MET A 104 10.34 25.57 8.25
N LYS A 105 10.06 25.35 6.96
CA LYS A 105 10.63 26.15 5.87
C LYS A 105 10.04 27.55 5.82
N TYR A 106 8.72 27.66 5.96
CA TYR A 106 8.02 28.94 5.80
C TYR A 106 7.68 29.61 7.13
N HIS A 107 8.03 28.99 8.26
CA HIS A 107 7.74 29.47 9.62
C HIS A 107 6.30 29.96 9.72
N PHE A 108 5.35 29.13 9.33
CA PHE A 108 3.93 29.48 9.44
C PHE A 108 3.57 29.53 10.93
N SER A 109 3.80 30.68 11.55
CA SER A 109 3.24 31.05 12.85
C SER A 109 1.77 31.37 12.60
N GLY A 110 0.98 30.34 12.27
CA GLY A 110 -0.46 30.45 12.35
C GLY A 110 -0.76 31.02 13.73
N THR A 111 -1.40 32.18 13.78
CA THR A 111 -1.86 32.80 15.02
C THR A 111 -2.54 31.70 15.82
N GLN A 112 -1.89 31.25 16.90
CA GLN A 112 -2.54 30.35 17.85
C GLN A 112 -3.84 31.02 18.32
N PRO A 113 -4.91 30.24 18.59
CA PRO A 113 -6.10 30.80 19.22
C PRO A 113 -5.77 31.50 20.53
#